data_AF-A0A2N2YXW5-F1
#
_entry.id   AF-A0A2N2YXW5-F1
#
_cell.length_a   1.000
_cell.length_b   1.000
_cell.length_c   1.000
_cell.angle_alpha   90.00
_cell.angle_beta   90.00
_cell.angle_gamma   90.00
#
_symmetry.space_group_name_H-M   'P 1'
#
loop_
_entity.id
_entity.type
_entity.pdbx_description
1 polymer ?
#
loop_
_entity_poly.entity_id
_entity_poly.type
_entity_poly.pdbx_seq_one_letter_code
_entity_poly.pdbx_strand_id
1 'polypeptide(L)'
;MPTFGSAFSGLAKDRKLTDAELVRAIRFMVVSEYEATQLYMQLAESTDNKLAIEILKNIADEERVHAGEFLRLVYELSPDEEKLYAKGAKEVETEIKKIKQRMPKKTPGTK
;
A
#
# COMPACT_ATOMS: atom_id res chain seq x y z
N MET A 1 8.05 -11.83 7.21
CA MET A 1 7.42 -12.52 6.07
C MET A 1 7.52 -14.02 6.32
N PRO A 2 6.41 -14.77 6.27
CA PRO A 2 6.51 -16.22 6.17
C PRO A 2 7.37 -16.55 4.95
N THR A 3 8.44 -17.33 5.14
CA THR A 3 9.15 -17.94 4.02
C THR A 3 8.22 -18.99 3.43
N PHE A 4 7.60 -18.69 2.29
CA PHE A 4 6.91 -19.71 1.50
C PHE A 4 7.95 -20.78 1.11
N GLY A 5 7.81 -22.00 1.63
CA GLY A 5 8.69 -23.11 1.23
C GLY A 5 8.96 -24.24 2.22
N SER A 6 8.45 -24.21 3.47
CA SER A 6 8.51 -25.40 4.33
C SER A 6 7.11 -25.86 4.72
N ALA A 7 6.87 -27.17 4.66
CA ALA A 7 5.58 -27.79 4.95
C ALA A 7 5.03 -27.54 6.37
N PHE A 8 5.79 -26.81 7.21
CA PHE A 8 5.44 -26.46 8.59
C PHE A 8 5.38 -24.94 8.85
N SER A 9 5.46 -24.08 7.83
CA SER A 9 5.41 -22.61 8.00
C SER A 9 4.00 -22.04 8.26
N GLY A 10 2.97 -22.90 8.32
CA GLY A 10 1.55 -22.52 8.43
C GLY A 10 0.86 -22.95 9.73
N LEU A 11 1.59 -23.46 10.73
CA LEU A 11 0.97 -23.74 12.02
C LEU A 11 0.62 -22.42 12.72
N ALA A 12 -0.65 -22.29 13.14
CA ALA A 12 -1.05 -21.22 14.03
C ALA A 12 -0.20 -21.26 15.31
N LYS A 13 0.07 -20.09 15.88
CA LYS A 13 0.77 -20.03 17.17
C LYS A 13 0.01 -20.86 18.22
N ASP A 14 0.78 -21.49 19.10
CA ASP A 14 0.31 -22.26 20.27
C ASP A 14 -0.57 -21.42 21.22
N ARG A 15 -0.44 -20.10 21.15
CA ARG A 15 -1.35 -19.12 21.76
C ARG A 15 -1.91 -18.13 20.75
N LYS A 16 -3.00 -17.47 21.11
CA LYS A 16 -3.51 -16.29 20.39
C LYS A 16 -2.50 -15.14 20.47
N LEU A 17 -2.51 -14.30 19.44
CA LEU A 17 -1.70 -13.08 19.40
C LEU A 17 -2.19 -12.10 20.47
N THR A 18 -1.28 -11.31 21.01
CA THR A 18 -1.66 -10.08 21.73
C THR A 18 -2.13 -9.02 20.73
N ASP A 19 -2.84 -8.01 21.19
CA ASP A 19 -3.31 -6.92 20.33
C ASP A 19 -2.15 -6.23 19.58
N ALA A 20 -1.02 -6.01 20.27
CA ALA A 20 0.18 -5.44 19.67
C ALA A 20 0.82 -6.35 18.61
N GLU A 21 0.78 -7.67 18.79
CA GLU A 21 1.24 -8.63 17.79
C GLU A 21 0.31 -8.70 16.58
N LEU A 22 -1.01 -8.60 16.80
CA LEU A 22 -2.01 -8.58 15.73
C LEU A 22 -1.85 -7.33 14.85
N VAL A 23 -1.78 -6.14 15.47
CA VAL A 23 -1.54 -4.88 14.73
C VAL A 23 -0.23 -4.96 13.94
N ARG A 24 0.83 -5.50 14.54
CA ARG A 24 2.12 -5.71 13.84
C ARG A 24 1.98 -6.66 12.65
N ALA A 25 1.22 -7.75 12.78
CA ALA A 25 0.98 -8.69 11.69
C ALA A 25 0.20 -8.03 10.54
N ILE A 26 -0.83 -7.23 10.85
CA ILE A 26 -1.62 -6.52 9.84
C ILE A 26 -0.77 -5.49 9.09
N ARG A 27 0.16 -4.79 9.76
CA ARG A 27 1.14 -3.92 9.09
C ARG A 27 1.98 -4.67 8.06
N PHE A 28 2.35 -5.92 8.34
CA PHE A 28 3.03 -6.77 7.34
C PHE A 28 2.12 -7.17 6.19
N MET A 29 0.81 -7.32 6.42
CA MET A 29 -0.13 -7.57 5.31
C MET A 29 -0.21 -6.35 4.38
N VAL A 30 -0.29 -5.12 4.91
CA VAL A 30 -0.22 -3.88 4.10
C VAL A 30 1.04 -3.85 3.23
N VAL A 31 2.21 -4.19 3.80
CA VAL A 31 3.47 -4.26 3.04
C VAL A 31 3.43 -5.34 1.97
N SER A 32 2.83 -6.48 2.26
CA SER A 32 2.72 -7.60 1.31
C SER A 32 1.88 -7.22 0.09
N GLU A 33 0.80 -6.46 0.28
CA GLU A 33 -0.01 -5.97 -0.84
C GLU A 33 0.75 -4.97 -1.73
N TYR A 34 1.57 -4.11 -1.14
CA TYR A 34 2.44 -3.22 -1.93
C TYR A 34 3.54 -3.98 -2.68
N GLU A 35 4.12 -5.03 -2.08
CA GLU A 35 5.08 -5.91 -2.75
C GLU A 35 4.42 -6.64 -3.93
N ALA A 36 3.23 -7.22 -3.73
CA ALA A 36 2.46 -7.88 -4.77
C ALA A 36 2.12 -6.92 -5.93
N THR A 37 1.59 -5.72 -5.60
CA THR A 37 1.32 -4.65 -6.58
C THR A 37 2.56 -4.37 -7.44
N GLN A 38 3.72 -4.20 -6.81
CA GLN A 38 4.97 -3.87 -7.50
C GLN A 38 5.46 -5.03 -8.37
N LEU A 39 5.42 -6.27 -7.88
CA LEU A 39 5.84 -7.46 -8.62
C LEU A 39 5.00 -7.66 -9.88
N TYR A 40 3.68 -7.50 -9.78
CA TYR A 40 2.78 -7.68 -10.92
C TYR A 40 2.94 -6.57 -11.95
N MET A 41 3.03 -5.30 -11.51
CA MET A 41 3.23 -4.18 -12.43
C MET A 41 4.57 -4.29 -13.17
N GLN A 42 5.65 -4.61 -12.45
CA GLN A 42 6.97 -4.77 -13.06
C GLN A 42 6.97 -5.91 -14.10
N LEU A 43 6.31 -7.04 -13.82
CA LEU A 43 6.18 -8.14 -14.77
C LEU A 43 5.33 -7.74 -15.98
N ALA A 44 4.24 -6.99 -15.77
CA ALA A 44 3.40 -6.47 -16.84
C ALA A 44 4.18 -5.50 -17.76
N GLU A 45 5.08 -4.68 -17.21
CA GLU A 45 5.95 -3.80 -17.97
C GLU A 45 7.07 -4.55 -18.72
N SER A 46 7.36 -5.79 -18.32
CA SER A 46 8.47 -6.60 -18.84
C SER A 46 8.06 -7.66 -19.87
N THR A 47 6.82 -7.64 -20.34
CA THR A 47 6.29 -8.61 -21.31
C THR A 47 5.47 -7.91 -22.39
N ASP A 48 5.38 -8.53 -23.57
CA ASP A 48 4.53 -8.09 -24.68
C ASP A 48 3.23 -8.94 -24.81
N ASN A 49 3.07 -9.96 -23.96
CA ASN A 49 1.87 -10.79 -23.96
C ASN A 49 0.66 -10.00 -23.43
N LYS A 50 -0.21 -9.58 -24.35
CA LYS A 50 -1.38 -8.74 -24.05
C LYS A 50 -2.30 -9.28 -22.97
N LEU A 51 -2.54 -10.60 -22.96
CA LEU A 51 -3.38 -11.23 -21.94
C LEU A 51 -2.73 -11.14 -20.55
N ALA A 52 -1.43 -11.41 -20.46
CA ALA A 52 -0.70 -11.32 -19.21
C ALA A 52 -0.69 -9.88 -18.67
N ILE A 53 -0.46 -8.88 -19.53
CA ILE A 53 -0.47 -7.46 -19.15
C ILE A 53 -1.81 -7.06 -18.54
N GLU A 54 -2.92 -7.41 -19.20
CA GLU A 54 -4.27 -7.07 -18.77
C GLU A 54 -4.56 -7.67 -17.39
N ILE A 55 -4.30 -8.97 -17.21
CA ILE A 55 -4.56 -9.67 -15.95
C ILE A 55 -3.67 -9.15 -14.83
N LEU A 56 -2.36 -8.99 -15.06
CA LEU A 56 -1.42 -8.52 -14.04
C LEU A 56 -1.75 -7.11 -13.56
N LYS A 57 -2.15 -6.21 -14.46
CA LYS A 57 -2.57 -4.85 -14.08
C LYS A 57 -3.87 -4.85 -13.28
N ASN A 58 -4.84 -5.66 -13.69
CA ASN A 58 -6.11 -5.78 -12.95
C ASN A 58 -5.88 -6.32 -11.54
N ILE A 59 -5.06 -7.37 -11.38
CA ILE A 59 -4.69 -7.91 -10.06
C ILE A 59 -3.94 -6.83 -9.25
N ALA A 60 -2.98 -6.12 -9.85
CA ALA A 60 -2.23 -5.07 -9.14
C ALA A 60 -3.15 -3.95 -8.61
N ASP A 61 -4.21 -3.59 -9.32
CA ASP A 61 -5.19 -2.62 -8.81
C ASP A 61 -6.06 -3.21 -7.68
N GLU A 62 -6.37 -4.51 -7.71
CA GLU A 62 -7.06 -5.20 -6.60
C GLU A 62 -6.20 -5.22 -5.33
N GLU A 63 -4.88 -5.46 -5.41
CA GLU A 63 -4.02 -5.45 -4.22
C GLU A 63 -3.95 -4.05 -3.57
N ARG A 64 -4.13 -2.98 -4.35
CA ARG A 64 -4.25 -1.62 -3.79
C ARG A 64 -5.54 -1.43 -3.00
N VAL A 65 -6.61 -2.13 -3.36
CA VAL A 65 -7.85 -2.19 -2.57
C VAL A 65 -7.59 -2.92 -1.26
N HIS A 66 -6.96 -4.10 -1.31
CA HIS A 66 -6.60 -4.88 -0.11
C HIS A 66 -5.70 -4.08 0.85
N ALA A 67 -4.71 -3.36 0.33
CA ALA A 67 -3.87 -2.47 1.12
C ALA A 67 -4.71 -1.43 1.89
N GLY A 68 -5.75 -0.88 1.25
CA GLY A 68 -6.70 0.05 1.86
C GLY A 68 -7.57 -0.59 2.95
N GLU A 69 -8.04 -1.81 2.74
CA GLU A 69 -8.82 -2.57 3.73
C GLU A 69 -8.00 -2.84 5.00
N PHE A 70 -6.76 -3.32 4.84
CA PHE A 70 -5.86 -3.53 5.98
C PHE A 70 -5.50 -2.22 6.68
N LEU A 71 -5.28 -1.14 5.95
CA LEU A 71 -5.01 0.17 6.53
C LEU A 71 -6.20 0.66 7.37
N ARG A 72 -7.44 0.50 6.88
CA ARG A 72 -8.63 0.84 7.66
C ARG A 72 -8.74 -0.02 8.92
N LEU A 73 -8.39 -1.30 8.86
CA LEU A 73 -8.37 -2.17 10.03
C LEU A 73 -7.31 -1.72 11.06
N VAL A 74 -6.13 -1.28 10.61
CA VAL A 74 -5.11 -0.69 11.51
C VAL A 74 -5.68 0.52 12.25
N TYR A 75 -6.48 1.37 11.60
CA TYR A 75 -7.05 2.55 12.26
C TYR A 75 -8.02 2.17 13.39
N GLU A 76 -8.77 1.07 13.20
CA GLU A 76 -9.66 0.54 14.24
C GLU A 76 -8.89 0.02 15.44
N LEU A 77 -7.83 -0.74 15.18
CA LEU A 77 -7.06 -1.44 16.22
C LEU A 77 -5.97 -0.56 16.86
N SER A 78 -5.58 0.54 16.20
CA SER A 78 -4.55 1.48 16.67
C SER A 78 -4.92 2.94 16.32
N PRO A 79 -5.90 3.55 17.01
CA PRO A 79 -6.37 4.91 16.70
C PRO A 79 -5.31 6.01 16.82
N ASP A 80 -4.27 5.81 17.64
CA ASP A 80 -3.17 6.77 17.72
C ASP A 80 -2.30 6.76 16.46
N GLU A 81 -2.22 5.63 15.75
CA GLU A 81 -1.52 5.51 14.47
C GLU A 81 -2.27 6.27 13.36
N GLU A 82 -3.61 6.22 13.35
CA GLU A 82 -4.43 7.03 12.43
C GLU A 82 -4.13 8.54 12.57
N LYS A 83 -3.99 9.04 13.81
CA LYS A 83 -3.64 10.45 14.06
C LYS A 83 -2.27 10.80 13.48
N LEU A 84 -1.30 9.89 13.56
CA LEU A 84 0.03 10.08 12.98
C LEU A 84 -0.02 10.12 11.45
N TYR A 85 -0.80 9.25 10.81
CA TYR A 85 -0.99 9.31 9.36
C TYR A 85 -1.68 10.60 8.92
N ALA A 86 -2.71 11.04 9.63
CA ALA A 86 -3.37 12.31 9.36
C ALA A 86 -2.41 13.51 9.51
N LYS A 87 -1.49 13.46 10.48
CA LYS A 87 -0.42 14.46 10.63
C LYS A 87 0.53 14.43 9.43
N GLY A 88 1.02 13.25 9.04
CA GLY A 88 1.91 13.11 7.88
C GLY A 88 1.27 13.60 6.58
N ALA A 89 -0.02 13.32 6.36
CA ALA A 89 -0.76 13.85 5.21
C ALA A 89 -0.77 15.39 5.19
N LYS A 90 -1.00 16.06 6.33
CA LYS A 90 -0.96 17.53 6.44
C LYS A 90 0.43 18.11 6.15
N GLU A 91 1.48 17.39 6.55
CA GLU A 91 2.86 17.79 6.26
C GLU A 91 3.11 17.78 4.74
N VAL A 92 2.68 16.74 4.04
CA VAL A 92 2.79 16.65 2.57
C VAL A 92 1.94 17.71 1.86
N GLU A 93 0.70 17.94 2.30
CA GLU A 93 -0.16 19.01 1.74
C GLU A 93 0.47 20.39 1.85
N THR A 94 1.19 20.66 2.95
CA THR A 94 1.93 21.89 3.14
C THR A 94 3.03 22.06 2.09
N GLU A 95 3.79 21.00 1.80
CA GLU A 95 4.82 21.03 0.76
C GLU A 95 4.24 21.17 -0.65
N ILE A 96 3.13 20.48 -0.96
CA ILE A 96 2.41 20.62 -2.22
C ILE A 96 2.00 22.08 -2.45
N LYS A 97 1.45 22.74 -1.42
CA LYS A 97 1.05 24.16 -1.50
C LYS A 97 2.24 25.08 -1.77
N LYS A 98 3.36 24.88 -1.08
CA LYS A 98 4.60 25.65 -1.30
C LYS A 98 5.10 25.50 -2.74
N ILE A 99 5.11 24.28 -3.28
CA ILE A 99 5.54 24.02 -4.66
C ILE A 99 4.60 24.72 -5.65
N LYS A 100 3.28 24.56 -5.51
CA LYS A 100 2.29 25.20 -6.39
C LYS A 100 2.39 26.74 -6.39
N GLN A 101 2.75 27.34 -5.26
CA GLN A 101 2.97 28.80 -5.16
C GLN A 101 4.26 29.27 -5.85
N ARG A 102 5.28 28.41 -5.93
CA ARG A 102 6.55 28.68 -6.62
C ARG A 102 6.48 28.41 -8.12
N MET A 103 5.54 27.59 -8.58
CA MET A 103 5.34 27.34 -10.00
C MET A 103 4.75 28.58 -10.68
N PRO A 104 5.31 29.02 -11.82
CA PRO A 104 4.74 30.13 -12.57
C PRO A 104 3.30 29.77 -12.96
N LYS A 105 2.36 30.70 -12.77
CA LYS A 105 0.99 30.54 -13.29
C LYS A 105 1.11 30.27 -14.78
N LYS A 106 0.59 29.14 -15.26
CA LYS A 106 0.41 28.92 -16.70
C LYS A 106 -0.41 30.10 -17.21
N THR A 107 0.21 30.98 -18.00
CA THR A 107 -0.51 31.99 -18.77
C THR A 107 -1.50 31.22 -19.64
N PRO A 108 -2.81 31.54 -19.61
CA PRO A 108 -3.72 31.02 -20.62
C PRO A 108 -3.14 31.45 -21.97
N GLY A 109 -2.67 30.48 -22.76
CA GLY A 109 -2.08 30.75 -24.06
C GLY A 109 -3.10 31.47 -24.92
N THR A 110 -2.77 32.68 -25.33
CA THR A 110 -3.34 33.32 -26.51
C THR A 110 -2.98 32.52 -27.75
N LYS A 111 -4.03 32.17 -28.51
CA LYS A 111 -4.11 31.55 -29.84
C LYS A 111 -4.27 30.03 -29.86
#